data_AF-A0A920R017-F1
#
_entry.id   AF-A0A920R017-F1
#
_cell.length_a   1.000
_cell.length_b   1.000
_cell.length_c   1.000
_cell.angle_alpha   90.00
_cell.angle_beta   90.00
_cell.angle_gamma   90.00
#
_symmetry.space_group_name_H-M   'P 1'
#
loop_
_entity.id
_entity.type
_entity.pdbx_description
1 polymer ?
#
loop_
_entity_poly.entity_id
_entity_poly.type
_entity_poly.pdbx_seq_one_letter_code
_entity_poly.pdbx_strand_id
1 'polypeptide(L)'
;MKITDVKVFRTSTPVHKTAGTNWLFVRIDTDAGISGWGEGSLQYKDAALEAEILDFGKFLEGKDPFRIDWIWTSLYRRVTWSGGAVTMSAIAAIDLALWDIKAKAYEMPVWELAGGKHRDEVKVYANGWFEGLTEPIPGVPAETVSRQASPELHAKAALELKNDGWKALKFYPFGGPQVTTPEQIDHGIELVQAVREAVGNDMDIGIDIRARLDVWSAGRVAKRLEPFDIAWMEEPILYDNVEAMAEFAGQ
;
A
#
# COMPACT_ATOMS: atom_id res chain seq x y z
N MET A 1 5.86 32.17 -9.12
CA MET A 1 4.68 31.36 -8.76
C MET A 1 4.61 31.27 -7.25
N LYS A 2 3.42 31.39 -6.68
CA LYS A 2 3.17 31.27 -5.25
C LYS A 2 1.96 30.40 -5.00
N ILE A 3 2.00 29.60 -3.93
CA ILE A 3 0.86 28.83 -3.44
C ILE A 3 -0.21 29.80 -2.91
N THR A 4 -1.45 29.59 -3.31
CA THR A 4 -2.60 30.42 -2.92
C THR A 4 -3.62 29.67 -2.08
N ASP A 5 -3.71 28.34 -2.22
CA ASP A 5 -4.70 27.55 -1.49
C ASP A 5 -4.29 26.08 -1.37
N VAL A 6 -4.77 25.41 -0.33
CA VAL A 6 -4.61 23.97 -0.10
C VAL A 6 -5.96 23.37 0.25
N LYS A 7 -6.45 22.47 -0.60
CA LYS A 7 -7.77 21.82 -0.47
C LYS A 7 -7.61 20.34 -0.20
N VAL A 8 -8.49 19.79 0.63
CA VAL A 8 -8.55 18.38 0.96
C VAL A 8 -9.85 17.78 0.45
N PHE A 9 -9.76 16.60 -0.16
CA PHE A 9 -10.89 15.84 -0.68
C PHE A 9 -10.87 14.45 -0.08
N ARG A 10 -11.80 14.18 0.83
CA ARG A 10 -12.07 12.82 1.32
C ARG A 10 -13.08 12.16 0.39
N THR A 11 -12.70 11.02 -0.16
CA THR A 11 -13.55 10.25 -1.08
C THR A 11 -13.64 8.80 -0.62
N SER A 12 -14.77 8.17 -0.88
CA SER A 12 -14.98 6.76 -0.59
C SER A 12 -15.59 6.09 -1.82
N THR A 13 -15.17 4.85 -2.08
CA THR A 13 -15.76 4.04 -3.14
C THR A 13 -17.03 3.34 -2.62
N PRO A 14 -18.11 3.26 -3.41
CA PRO A 14 -19.29 2.50 -3.04
C PRO A 14 -19.04 1.02 -2.77
N VAL A 15 -18.00 0.43 -3.39
CA VAL A 15 -17.69 -1.01 -3.34
C VAL A 15 -16.87 -1.38 -2.10
N HIS A 16 -16.02 -0.46 -1.60
CA HIS A 16 -15.24 -0.65 -0.37
C HIS A 16 -15.70 0.32 0.73
N LYS A 17 -17.02 0.37 0.99
CA LYS A 17 -17.60 1.16 2.10
C LYS A 17 -17.28 0.52 3.46
N THR A 18 -16.01 0.51 3.84
CA THR A 18 -15.65 0.43 5.25
C THR A 18 -15.25 1.84 5.69
N ALA A 19 -15.69 2.29 6.86
CA ALA A 19 -15.37 3.62 7.38
C ALA A 19 -13.85 3.87 7.55
N GLY A 20 -13.00 2.86 7.30
CA GLY A 20 -11.55 2.89 7.42
C GLY A 20 -10.75 2.92 6.12
N THR A 21 -11.38 2.91 4.95
CA THR A 21 -10.70 2.78 3.64
C THR A 21 -11.02 3.94 2.69
N ASN A 22 -11.10 5.16 3.24
CA ASN A 22 -11.28 6.34 2.40
C ASN A 22 -9.97 6.73 1.72
N TRP A 23 -10.08 7.35 0.56
CA TRP A 23 -8.97 8.03 -0.08
C TRP A 23 -8.99 9.51 0.29
N LEU A 24 -7.81 10.06 0.54
CA LEU A 24 -7.64 11.48 0.86
C LEU A 24 -6.69 12.11 -0.15
N PHE A 25 -7.27 12.96 -1.01
CA PHE A 25 -6.52 13.73 -2.00
C PHE A 25 -6.32 15.17 -1.54
N VAL A 26 -5.19 15.74 -1.93
CA VAL A 26 -4.84 17.14 -1.71
C VAL A 26 -4.71 17.82 -3.07
N ARG A 27 -5.24 19.04 -3.17
CA ARG A 27 -4.97 19.94 -4.29
C ARG A 27 -4.34 21.22 -3.79
N ILE A 28 -3.22 21.61 -4.39
CA ILE A 28 -2.54 22.87 -4.13
C ILE A 28 -2.72 23.78 -5.34
N ASP A 29 -3.26 24.98 -5.12
CA ASP A 29 -3.47 25.99 -6.16
C ASP A 29 -2.39 27.08 -6.11
N THR A 30 -2.09 27.70 -7.25
CA THR A 30 -1.08 28.76 -7.36
C THR A 30 -1.59 30.01 -8.06
N ASP A 31 -0.90 31.13 -7.85
CA ASP A 31 -1.16 32.43 -8.50
C ASP A 31 -0.93 32.43 -10.03
N ALA A 32 -0.25 31.40 -10.55
CA ALA A 32 -0.04 31.20 -11.98
C ALA A 32 -1.16 30.40 -12.65
N GLY A 33 -2.19 29.99 -11.90
CA GLY A 33 -3.28 29.14 -12.40
C GLY A 33 -2.92 27.67 -12.58
N ILE A 34 -1.74 27.24 -12.12
CA ILE A 34 -1.31 25.84 -12.12
C ILE A 34 -1.70 25.20 -10.78
N SER A 35 -2.28 24.01 -10.83
CA SER A 35 -2.65 23.22 -9.64
C SER A 35 -1.99 21.84 -9.66
N GLY A 36 -1.57 21.38 -8.48
CA GLY A 36 -1.02 20.05 -8.27
C GLY A 36 -1.92 19.17 -7.42
N TRP A 37 -1.87 17.87 -7.66
CA TRP A 37 -2.57 16.85 -6.90
C TRP A 37 -1.61 15.90 -6.21
N GLY A 38 -1.97 15.52 -4.99
CA GLY A 38 -1.29 14.47 -4.24
C GLY A 38 -2.28 13.64 -3.43
N GLU A 39 -1.80 12.52 -2.91
CA GLU A 39 -2.58 11.58 -2.11
C GLU A 39 -1.88 11.32 -0.78
N GLY A 40 -2.65 11.32 0.31
CA GLY A 40 -2.16 11.04 1.66
C GLY A 40 -2.86 9.88 2.35
N SER A 41 -3.71 9.12 1.66
CA SER A 41 -4.62 8.10 2.23
C SER A 41 -3.98 7.29 3.37
N LEU A 42 -4.62 7.33 4.54
CA LEU A 42 -4.13 6.66 5.75
C LEU A 42 -5.28 6.01 6.51
N GLN A 43 -5.32 4.68 6.44
CA GLN A 43 -6.40 3.86 6.98
C GLN A 43 -6.82 4.30 8.39
N TYR A 44 -8.14 4.49 8.59
CA TYR A 44 -8.78 4.89 9.85
C TYR A 44 -8.38 6.26 10.43
N LYS A 45 -7.47 7.02 9.80
CA LYS A 45 -6.88 8.24 10.36
C LYS A 45 -7.22 9.50 9.58
N ASP A 46 -8.19 9.46 8.68
CA ASP A 46 -8.53 10.55 7.77
C ASP A 46 -8.75 11.89 8.46
N ALA A 47 -9.42 11.89 9.63
CA ALA A 47 -9.69 13.12 10.37
C ALA A 47 -8.40 13.78 10.91
N ALA A 48 -7.47 12.97 11.42
CA ALA A 48 -6.19 13.47 11.90
C ALA A 48 -5.31 13.94 10.73
N LEU A 49 -5.31 13.16 9.65
CA LEU A 49 -4.58 13.48 8.42
C LEU A 49 -5.07 14.77 7.77
N GLU A 50 -6.39 14.96 7.63
CA GLU A 50 -6.93 16.22 7.10
C GLU A 50 -6.53 17.42 7.97
N ALA A 51 -6.65 17.29 9.29
CA ALA A 51 -6.29 18.37 10.20
C ALA A 51 -4.82 18.76 10.07
N GLU A 52 -3.93 17.78 9.93
CA GLU A 52 -2.49 17.99 9.72
C GLU A 52 -2.22 18.73 8.39
N ILE A 53 -2.84 18.27 7.29
CA ILE A 53 -2.69 18.89 5.97
C ILE A 53 -3.18 20.34 5.97
N LEU A 54 -4.34 20.61 6.58
CA LEU A 54 -4.88 21.97 6.67
C LEU A 54 -4.00 22.88 7.54
N ASP A 55 -3.36 22.36 8.59
CA ASP A 55 -2.41 23.15 9.38
C ASP A 55 -1.12 23.46 8.60
N PHE A 56 -0.59 22.48 7.86
CA PHE A 56 0.51 22.71 6.92
C PHE A 56 0.15 23.71 5.82
N GLY A 57 -1.08 23.68 5.33
CA GLY A 57 -1.59 24.63 4.34
C GLY A 57 -1.39 26.09 4.73
N LYS A 58 -1.60 26.45 6.00
CA LYS A 58 -1.36 27.81 6.53
C LYS A 58 0.08 28.27 6.36
N PHE A 59 1.05 27.36 6.49
CA PHE A 59 2.47 27.67 6.30
C PHE A 59 2.83 27.81 4.81
N LEU A 60 2.19 27.02 3.95
CA LEU A 60 2.44 26.95 2.51
C LEU A 60 1.98 28.21 1.78
N GLU A 61 0.96 28.91 2.27
CA GLU A 61 0.44 30.12 1.64
C GLU A 61 1.56 31.15 1.34
N GLY A 62 1.57 31.65 0.10
CA GLY A 62 2.55 32.60 -0.40
C GLY A 62 3.95 32.03 -0.67
N LYS A 63 4.20 30.75 -0.40
CA LYS A 63 5.50 30.11 -0.67
C LYS A 63 5.64 29.75 -2.14
N ASP A 64 6.88 29.72 -2.60
CA ASP A 64 7.23 29.20 -3.92
C ASP A 64 7.12 27.67 -3.92
N PRO A 65 6.22 27.07 -4.73
CA PRO A 65 6.02 25.63 -4.77
C PRO A 65 7.24 24.86 -5.31
N PHE A 66 8.20 25.53 -5.96
CA PHE A 66 9.39 24.85 -6.49
C PHE A 66 10.42 24.51 -5.41
N ARG A 67 10.30 25.11 -4.22
CA ARG A 67 11.16 24.87 -3.06
C ARG A 67 10.80 23.58 -2.31
N ILE A 68 10.58 22.48 -3.05
CA ILE A 68 10.07 21.20 -2.55
C ILE A 68 10.86 20.69 -1.35
N ASP A 69 12.18 20.51 -1.48
CA ASP A 69 13.04 20.01 -0.39
C ASP A 69 13.02 20.91 0.86
N TRP A 70 13.02 22.23 0.66
CA TRP A 70 12.92 23.19 1.76
C TRP A 70 11.55 23.12 2.44
N ILE A 71 10.46 23.00 1.67
CA ILE A 71 9.11 22.81 2.20
C ILE A 71 9.07 21.50 3.00
N TRP A 72 9.47 20.39 2.40
CA TRP A 72 9.53 19.07 3.03
C TRP A 72 10.28 19.13 4.37
N THR A 73 11.50 19.68 4.36
CA THR A 73 12.33 19.82 5.56
C THR A 73 11.68 20.71 6.61
N SER A 74 11.02 21.79 6.20
CA SER A 74 10.32 22.71 7.11
C SER A 74 9.11 22.06 7.76
N LEU A 75 8.35 21.24 7.01
CA LEU A 75 7.21 20.49 7.54
C LEU A 75 7.68 19.38 8.48
N TYR A 76 8.68 18.60 8.07
CA TYR A 76 9.24 17.51 8.86
C TYR A 76 9.80 18.04 10.19
N ARG A 77 10.65 19.06 10.17
CA ARG A 77 11.33 19.59 11.38
C ARG A 77 10.48 20.56 12.22
N ARG A 78 9.19 20.71 11.92
CA ARG A 78 8.32 21.70 12.58
C ARG A 78 8.06 21.41 14.05
N VAL A 79 8.07 20.13 14.43
CA VAL A 79 7.86 19.65 15.80
C VAL A 79 9.09 18.84 16.23
N THR A 80 9.49 18.91 17.50
CA THR A 80 10.66 18.17 18.01
C THR A 80 10.56 16.65 17.81
N TRP A 81 9.34 16.11 17.86
CA TRP A 81 9.03 14.69 17.76
C TRP A 81 8.46 14.33 16.38
N SER A 82 9.18 14.74 15.33
CA SER A 82 8.81 14.51 13.92
C SER A 82 8.64 13.04 13.58
N GLY A 83 7.70 12.74 12.68
CA GLY A 83 7.48 11.41 12.10
C GLY A 83 6.10 10.86 12.37
N GLY A 84 5.97 9.53 12.34
CA GLY A 84 4.70 8.83 12.50
C GLY A 84 3.81 8.90 11.25
N ALA A 85 2.82 8.01 11.19
CA ALA A 85 2.05 7.81 9.96
C ALA A 85 1.28 9.06 9.51
N VAL A 86 0.65 9.80 10.43
CA VAL A 86 -0.17 10.98 10.08
C VAL A 86 0.66 12.09 9.45
N THR A 87 1.71 12.55 10.13
CA THR A 87 2.58 13.62 9.64
C THR A 87 3.31 13.22 8.36
N MET A 88 3.83 11.98 8.28
CA MET A 88 4.52 11.52 7.08
C MET A 88 3.57 11.39 5.88
N SER A 89 2.34 10.91 6.08
CA SER A 89 1.31 10.89 5.02
C SER A 89 0.89 12.29 4.57
N ALA A 90 0.78 13.26 5.50
CA ALA A 90 0.46 14.64 5.15
C ALA A 90 1.58 15.29 4.32
N ILE A 91 2.84 15.06 4.71
CA ILE A 91 4.02 15.54 3.96
C ILE A 91 4.05 14.89 2.58
N ALA A 92 3.81 13.58 2.47
CA ALA A 92 3.78 12.88 1.18
C ALA A 92 2.70 13.45 0.23
N ALA A 93 1.50 13.71 0.74
CA ALA A 93 0.41 14.29 -0.05
C ALA A 93 0.77 15.67 -0.61
N ILE A 94 1.42 16.51 0.21
CA ILE A 94 1.90 17.83 -0.20
C ILE A 94 3.04 17.69 -1.21
N ASP A 95 4.02 16.83 -0.93
CA ASP A 95 5.19 16.61 -1.79
C ASP A 95 4.77 16.19 -3.21
N LEU A 96 3.87 15.20 -3.32
CA LEU A 96 3.30 14.77 -4.60
C LEU A 96 2.64 15.92 -5.36
N ALA A 97 1.84 16.75 -4.67
CA ALA A 97 1.18 17.91 -5.30
C ALA A 97 2.19 18.96 -5.77
N LEU A 98 3.29 19.20 -5.04
CA LEU A 98 4.33 20.14 -5.45
C LEU A 98 5.14 19.62 -6.65
N TRP A 99 5.41 18.31 -6.70
CA TRP A 99 6.02 17.68 -7.88
C TRP A 99 5.12 17.77 -9.10
N ASP A 100 3.82 17.55 -8.95
CA ASP A 100 2.83 17.72 -10.03
C ASP A 100 2.78 19.17 -10.53
N ILE A 101 2.79 20.18 -9.64
CA ILE A 101 2.91 21.60 -10.03
C ILE A 101 4.16 21.85 -10.85
N LYS A 102 5.32 21.36 -10.36
CA LYS A 102 6.61 21.56 -11.02
C LYS A 102 6.63 20.93 -12.41
N ALA A 103 6.19 19.68 -12.52
CA ALA A 103 6.06 18.95 -13.78
C ALA A 103 5.18 19.70 -14.80
N LYS A 104 3.98 20.12 -14.38
CA LYS A 104 3.06 20.92 -15.22
C LYS A 104 3.65 22.26 -15.65
N ALA A 105 4.34 22.95 -14.76
CA ALA A 105 4.94 24.24 -15.06
C ALA A 105 6.10 24.15 -16.08
N TYR A 106 6.77 23.01 -16.15
CA TYR A 106 7.79 22.71 -17.15
C TYR A 106 7.27 21.95 -18.36
N GLU A 107 5.96 21.66 -18.43
CA GLU A 107 5.33 20.86 -19.49
C GLU A 107 6.02 19.49 -19.69
N MET A 108 6.44 18.88 -18.58
CA MET A 108 7.13 17.59 -18.56
C MET A 108 6.46 16.63 -17.57
N PRO A 109 6.57 15.31 -17.78
CA PRO A 109 6.13 14.34 -16.79
C PRO A 109 7.09 14.32 -15.58
N VAL A 110 6.58 13.96 -14.39
CA VAL A 110 7.37 13.92 -13.14
C VAL A 110 8.62 13.05 -13.27
N TRP A 111 8.54 11.91 -13.96
CA TRP A 111 9.68 11.00 -14.13
C TRP A 111 10.84 11.62 -14.93
N GLU A 112 10.56 12.59 -15.80
CA GLU A 112 11.61 13.29 -16.55
C GLU A 112 12.42 14.19 -15.61
N LEU A 113 11.73 14.85 -14.66
CA LEU A 113 12.37 15.62 -13.60
C LEU A 113 13.13 14.74 -12.59
N ALA A 114 12.73 13.47 -12.46
CA ALA A 114 13.34 12.48 -11.56
C ALA A 114 14.45 11.64 -12.23
N GLY A 115 15.02 12.12 -13.34
CA GLY A 115 16.21 11.51 -13.97
C GLY A 115 15.97 10.90 -15.35
N GLY A 116 14.78 11.07 -15.93
CA GLY A 116 14.47 10.65 -17.28
C GLY A 116 13.92 9.23 -17.39
N LYS A 117 13.48 8.88 -18.61
CA LYS A 117 12.89 7.56 -18.90
C LYS A 117 13.94 6.45 -18.81
N HIS A 118 13.78 5.56 -17.84
CA HIS A 118 14.65 4.38 -17.69
C HIS A 118 14.08 3.10 -18.32
N ARG A 119 12.75 3.00 -18.47
CA ARG A 119 12.06 1.82 -19.02
C ARG A 119 10.81 2.23 -19.78
N ASP A 120 10.40 1.41 -20.75
CA ASP A 120 9.18 1.62 -21.55
C ASP A 120 7.92 1.09 -20.86
N GLU A 121 8.07 0.05 -20.04
CA GLU A 121 6.98 -0.64 -19.36
C GLU A 121 7.36 -0.99 -17.91
N VAL A 122 6.35 -1.14 -17.07
CA VAL A 122 6.48 -1.55 -15.67
C VAL A 122 5.70 -2.85 -15.48
N LYS A 123 6.36 -3.90 -15.01
CA LYS A 123 5.69 -5.16 -14.66
C LYS A 123 4.72 -4.89 -13.49
N VAL A 124 3.48 -5.30 -13.65
CA VAL A 124 2.42 -5.20 -12.64
C VAL A 124 2.01 -6.59 -12.15
N TYR A 125 1.46 -6.66 -10.95
CA TYR A 125 0.87 -7.86 -10.38
C TYR A 125 -0.58 -7.61 -9.96
N ALA A 126 -1.41 -8.64 -10.00
CA ALA A 126 -2.78 -8.56 -9.54
C ALA A 126 -2.83 -8.58 -8.00
N ASN A 127 -3.39 -7.55 -7.38
CA ASN A 127 -3.70 -7.53 -5.95
C ASN A 127 -5.20 -7.33 -5.74
N GLY A 128 -5.74 -7.86 -4.64
CA GLY A 128 -7.17 -7.74 -4.30
C GLY A 128 -8.11 -8.65 -5.12
N TRP A 129 -7.58 -9.50 -5.99
CA TRP A 129 -8.34 -10.42 -6.85
C TRP A 129 -9.20 -11.43 -6.08
N PHE A 130 -8.79 -11.75 -4.85
CA PHE A 130 -9.49 -12.68 -3.96
C PHE A 130 -10.57 -11.98 -3.12
N GLU A 131 -10.66 -10.63 -3.10
CA GLU A 131 -11.55 -9.91 -2.16
C GLU A 131 -13.04 -10.18 -2.37
N GLY A 132 -13.43 -10.61 -3.58
CA GLY A 132 -14.80 -11.00 -3.91
C GLY A 132 -15.14 -12.47 -3.65
N LEU A 133 -14.17 -13.29 -3.23
CA LEU A 133 -14.44 -14.69 -2.90
C LEU A 133 -15.35 -14.75 -1.67
N THR A 134 -16.50 -15.41 -1.78
CA THR A 134 -17.41 -15.56 -0.65
C THR A 134 -17.83 -17.00 -0.52
N GLU A 135 -17.51 -17.58 0.62
CA GLU A 135 -18.06 -18.85 1.08
C GLU A 135 -18.72 -18.62 2.45
N PRO A 136 -19.86 -19.24 2.75
CA PRO A 136 -20.45 -19.16 4.07
C PRO A 136 -19.54 -19.88 5.07
N ILE A 137 -18.78 -19.13 5.88
CA ILE A 137 -17.98 -19.67 6.97
C ILE A 137 -18.66 -19.29 8.30
N PRO A 138 -19.20 -20.27 9.06
CA PRO A 138 -19.86 -19.98 10.33
C PRO A 138 -18.92 -19.25 11.30
N GLY A 139 -19.36 -18.10 11.82
CA GLY A 139 -18.62 -17.34 12.86
C GLY A 139 -17.55 -16.37 12.35
N VAL A 140 -17.36 -16.25 11.03
CA VAL A 140 -16.37 -15.32 10.44
C VAL A 140 -17.06 -14.05 9.92
N PRO A 141 -16.63 -12.84 10.34
CA PRO A 141 -17.16 -11.59 9.81
C PRO A 141 -16.95 -11.47 8.30
N ALA A 142 -18.00 -11.07 7.56
CA ALA A 142 -18.04 -10.98 6.09
C ALA A 142 -16.84 -10.23 5.47
N GLU A 143 -16.29 -9.25 6.19
CA GLU A 143 -15.12 -8.45 5.82
C GLU A 143 -13.78 -9.22 5.80
N THR A 144 -13.74 -10.43 6.38
CA THR A 144 -12.58 -11.34 6.38
C THR A 144 -12.84 -12.66 5.67
N VAL A 145 -14.09 -12.91 5.24
CA VAL A 145 -14.51 -14.18 4.62
C VAL A 145 -13.76 -14.45 3.33
N SER A 146 -13.45 -13.42 2.54
CA SER A 146 -12.77 -13.60 1.26
C SER A 146 -11.33 -14.07 1.38
N ARG A 147 -10.68 -13.77 2.52
CA ARG A 147 -9.32 -14.24 2.86
C ARG A 147 -9.30 -15.61 3.51
N GLN A 148 -10.47 -16.21 3.72
CA GLN A 148 -10.67 -17.51 4.36
C GLN A 148 -11.50 -18.46 3.47
N ALA A 149 -11.82 -18.02 2.25
CA ALA A 149 -12.46 -18.87 1.25
C ALA A 149 -11.58 -20.10 0.96
N SER A 150 -12.21 -21.20 0.54
CA SER A 150 -11.53 -22.47 0.31
C SER A 150 -10.32 -22.38 -0.64
N PRO A 151 -9.33 -23.28 -0.49
CA PRO A 151 -8.24 -23.43 -1.44
C PRO A 151 -8.72 -23.60 -2.89
N GLU A 152 -9.84 -24.30 -3.10
CA GLU A 152 -10.45 -24.51 -4.42
C GLU A 152 -10.91 -23.20 -5.07
N LEU A 153 -11.52 -22.29 -4.30
CA LEU A 153 -11.93 -20.99 -4.83
C LEU A 153 -10.75 -20.09 -5.15
N HIS A 154 -9.71 -20.10 -4.32
CA HIS A 154 -8.48 -19.36 -4.58
C HIS A 154 -7.77 -19.88 -5.84
N ALA A 155 -7.64 -21.20 -5.98
CA ALA A 155 -7.09 -21.85 -7.17
C ALA A 155 -7.84 -21.43 -8.43
N LYS A 156 -9.18 -21.49 -8.40
CA LYS A 156 -10.02 -21.11 -9.55
C LYS A 156 -9.83 -19.64 -9.94
N ALA A 157 -9.90 -18.71 -8.99
CA ALA A 157 -9.77 -17.28 -9.28
C ALA A 157 -8.34 -16.92 -9.73
N ALA A 158 -7.30 -17.58 -9.19
CA ALA A 158 -5.93 -17.40 -9.66
C ALA A 158 -5.74 -17.91 -11.09
N LEU A 159 -6.37 -19.02 -11.46
CA LEU A 159 -6.35 -19.54 -12.83
C LEU A 159 -7.07 -18.59 -13.81
N GLU A 160 -8.18 -17.96 -13.39
CA GLU A 160 -8.86 -16.92 -14.17
C GLU A 160 -7.93 -15.74 -14.46
N LEU A 161 -7.20 -15.23 -13.46
CA LEU A 161 -6.19 -14.19 -13.67
C LEU A 161 -5.10 -14.61 -14.66
N LYS A 162 -4.60 -15.86 -14.53
CA LYS A 162 -3.59 -16.38 -15.45
C LYS A 162 -4.12 -16.40 -16.90
N ASN A 163 -5.37 -16.82 -17.08
CA ASN A 163 -6.03 -16.85 -18.39
C ASN A 163 -6.26 -15.44 -18.96
N ASP A 164 -6.47 -14.45 -18.10
CA ASP A 164 -6.53 -13.03 -18.46
C ASP A 164 -5.15 -12.42 -18.82
N GLY A 165 -4.08 -13.22 -18.69
CA GLY A 165 -2.73 -12.86 -19.11
C GLY A 165 -1.84 -12.30 -17.99
N TRP A 166 -2.32 -12.28 -16.75
CA TRP A 166 -1.50 -11.86 -15.62
C TRP A 166 -0.30 -12.79 -15.44
N LYS A 167 0.87 -12.18 -15.17
CA LYS A 167 2.14 -12.90 -14.95
C LYS A 167 2.58 -12.92 -13.50
N ALA A 168 1.87 -12.19 -12.64
CA ALA A 168 2.16 -12.09 -11.23
C ALA A 168 0.87 -11.78 -10.45
N LEU A 169 0.74 -12.34 -9.25
CA LEU A 169 -0.31 -12.00 -8.31
C LEU A 169 0.25 -11.85 -6.89
N LYS A 170 -0.50 -11.17 -6.03
CA LYS A 170 -0.27 -11.12 -4.57
C LYS A 170 -1.57 -11.40 -3.84
N PHE A 171 -1.51 -12.12 -2.72
CA PHE A 171 -2.67 -12.32 -1.84
C PHE A 171 -2.28 -12.56 -0.37
N TYR A 172 -3.29 -12.76 0.48
CA TYR A 172 -3.22 -12.68 1.94
C TYR A 172 -3.67 -14.02 2.57
N PRO A 173 -2.86 -15.08 2.49
CA PRO A 173 -3.28 -16.42 2.91
C PRO A 173 -3.44 -16.58 4.43
N PHE A 174 -2.85 -15.69 5.25
CA PHE A 174 -2.88 -15.79 6.70
C PHE A 174 -3.94 -14.85 7.31
N GLY A 175 -5.21 -15.25 7.17
CA GLY A 175 -6.38 -14.55 7.72
C GLY A 175 -6.47 -14.56 9.25
N GLY A 176 -7.40 -13.79 9.82
CA GLY A 176 -7.68 -13.78 11.26
C GLY A 176 -7.31 -12.50 12.03
N PRO A 177 -7.31 -12.53 13.38
CA PRO A 177 -6.96 -11.38 14.23
C PRO A 177 -5.46 -11.03 14.14
N GLN A 178 -4.99 -10.11 14.97
CA GLN A 178 -3.61 -9.58 14.94
C GLN A 178 -2.51 -10.62 15.22
N VAL A 179 -2.86 -11.79 15.76
CA VAL A 179 -1.95 -12.90 16.02
C VAL A 179 -2.44 -14.12 15.25
N THR A 180 -1.52 -14.78 14.55
CA THR A 180 -1.80 -15.99 13.76
C THR A 180 -1.63 -17.26 14.60
N THR A 181 -2.62 -18.15 14.57
CA THR A 181 -2.55 -19.48 15.23
C THR A 181 -1.89 -20.53 14.32
N PRO A 182 -1.41 -21.67 14.86
CA PRO A 182 -0.90 -22.76 14.04
C PRO A 182 -1.88 -23.24 12.95
N GLU A 183 -3.16 -23.32 13.27
CA GLU A 183 -4.21 -23.74 12.33
C GLU A 183 -4.38 -22.74 11.19
N GLN A 184 -4.24 -21.44 11.48
CA GLN A 184 -4.27 -20.39 10.46
C GLN A 184 -3.02 -20.43 9.57
N ILE A 185 -1.87 -20.82 10.12
CA ILE A 185 -0.67 -21.08 9.32
C ILE A 185 -0.92 -22.26 8.40
N ASP A 186 -1.43 -23.38 8.91
CA ASP A 186 -1.70 -24.57 8.11
C ASP A 186 -2.65 -24.26 6.95
N HIS A 187 -3.76 -23.60 7.23
CA HIS A 187 -4.71 -23.17 6.21
C HIS A 187 -4.07 -22.22 5.18
N GLY A 188 -3.29 -21.23 5.63
CA GLY A 188 -2.61 -20.32 4.71
C GLY A 188 -1.63 -21.05 3.78
N ILE A 189 -0.94 -22.07 4.26
CA ILE A 189 -0.06 -22.91 3.44
C ILE A 189 -0.88 -23.72 2.41
N GLU A 190 -2.03 -24.26 2.78
CA GLU A 190 -2.94 -24.95 1.86
C GLU A 190 -3.43 -24.01 0.74
N LEU A 191 -3.76 -22.75 1.07
CA LEU A 191 -4.13 -21.75 0.08
C LEU A 191 -3.00 -21.47 -0.92
N VAL A 192 -1.77 -21.32 -0.43
CA VAL A 192 -0.60 -21.09 -1.32
C VAL A 192 -0.36 -22.29 -2.21
N GLN A 193 -0.44 -23.51 -1.67
CA GLN A 193 -0.31 -24.73 -2.44
C GLN A 193 -1.34 -24.79 -3.57
N ALA A 194 -2.62 -24.60 -3.26
CA ALA A 194 -3.70 -24.68 -4.26
C ALA A 194 -3.55 -23.61 -5.36
N VAL A 195 -3.17 -22.38 -4.99
CA VAL A 195 -2.90 -21.32 -5.97
C VAL A 195 -1.72 -21.70 -6.87
N ARG A 196 -0.60 -22.16 -6.31
CA ARG A 196 0.58 -22.59 -7.10
C ARG A 196 0.23 -23.74 -8.04
N GLU A 197 -0.47 -24.76 -7.57
CA GLU A 197 -0.87 -25.90 -8.40
C GLU A 197 -1.76 -25.46 -9.57
N ALA A 198 -2.65 -24.49 -9.35
CA ALA A 198 -3.54 -23.97 -10.38
C ALA A 198 -2.82 -23.10 -11.43
N VAL A 199 -1.93 -22.21 -10.99
CA VAL A 199 -1.26 -21.26 -11.89
C VAL A 199 0.05 -21.79 -12.47
N GLY A 200 0.57 -22.92 -12.00
CA GLY A 200 1.85 -23.47 -12.45
C GLY A 200 3.05 -22.58 -12.09
N ASN A 201 4.24 -22.89 -12.60
CA ASN A 201 5.50 -22.22 -12.21
C ASN A 201 5.82 -20.96 -13.04
N ASP A 202 4.99 -20.59 -14.01
CA ASP A 202 5.18 -19.45 -14.92
C ASP A 202 4.54 -18.14 -14.45
N MET A 203 3.88 -18.16 -13.28
CA MET A 203 3.28 -17.01 -12.65
C MET A 203 3.95 -16.73 -11.30
N ASP A 204 4.40 -15.48 -11.09
CA ASP A 204 4.98 -15.07 -9.81
C ASP A 204 3.89 -14.95 -8.74
N ILE A 205 4.18 -15.44 -7.53
CA ILE A 205 3.26 -15.39 -6.40
C ILE A 205 3.91 -14.59 -5.27
N GLY A 206 3.31 -13.46 -4.90
CA GLY A 206 3.63 -12.70 -3.71
C GLY A 206 2.69 -13.05 -2.55
N ILE A 207 3.23 -13.13 -1.34
CA ILE A 207 2.46 -13.45 -0.13
C ILE A 207 2.52 -12.29 0.85
N ASP A 208 1.36 -11.75 1.24
CA ASP A 208 1.24 -10.64 2.19
C ASP A 208 0.84 -11.14 3.59
N ILE A 209 1.76 -11.00 4.55
CA ILE A 209 1.63 -11.52 5.93
C ILE A 209 1.04 -10.46 6.88
N ARG A 210 1.05 -9.18 6.50
CA ARG A 210 0.50 -8.06 7.29
C ARG A 210 1.16 -7.90 8.67
N ALA A 211 2.45 -8.19 8.80
CA ALA A 211 3.23 -8.08 10.03
C ALA A 211 2.65 -8.88 11.22
N ARG A 212 1.98 -10.01 10.94
CA ARG A 212 1.25 -10.80 11.95
C ARG A 212 2.08 -11.86 12.67
N LEU A 213 3.24 -12.21 12.11
CA LEU A 213 4.10 -13.25 12.68
C LEU A 213 5.18 -12.61 13.55
N ASP A 214 5.57 -13.33 14.59
CA ASP A 214 6.87 -13.12 15.23
C ASP A 214 7.99 -13.74 14.37
N VAL A 215 9.25 -13.40 14.67
CA VAL A 215 10.42 -13.86 13.92
C VAL A 215 10.52 -15.39 13.79
N TRP A 216 10.12 -16.14 14.82
CA TRP A 216 10.20 -17.61 14.83
C TRP A 216 9.10 -18.22 13.99
N SER A 217 7.89 -17.69 14.10
CA SER A 217 6.76 -18.12 13.27
C SER A 217 6.98 -17.76 11.79
N ALA A 218 7.55 -16.59 11.50
CA ALA A 218 7.95 -16.19 10.15
C ALA A 218 8.95 -17.18 9.55
N GLY A 219 10.01 -17.57 10.27
CA GLY A 219 10.98 -18.56 9.81
C GLY A 219 10.36 -19.94 9.54
N ARG A 220 9.40 -20.38 10.36
CA ARG A 220 8.65 -21.63 10.12
C ARG A 220 7.77 -21.54 8.87
N VAL A 221 7.09 -20.41 8.67
CA VAL A 221 6.26 -20.17 7.49
C VAL A 221 7.11 -20.11 6.23
N ALA A 222 8.22 -19.38 6.24
CA ALA A 222 9.14 -19.28 5.11
C ALA A 222 9.61 -20.65 4.62
N LYS A 223 10.09 -21.52 5.53
CA LYS A 223 10.50 -22.89 5.19
C LYS A 223 9.38 -23.73 4.58
N ARG A 224 8.14 -23.54 5.04
CA ARG A 224 6.97 -24.23 4.48
C ARG A 224 6.53 -23.68 3.13
N LEU A 225 6.92 -22.45 2.81
CA LEU A 225 6.64 -21.80 1.52
C LEU A 225 7.70 -22.10 0.45
N GLU A 226 8.91 -22.55 0.82
CA GLU A 226 10.00 -22.90 -0.10
C GLU A 226 9.56 -23.81 -1.27
N PRO A 227 8.75 -24.87 -1.07
CA PRO A 227 8.34 -25.75 -2.17
C PRO A 227 7.47 -25.07 -3.24
N PHE A 228 6.87 -23.91 -2.93
CA PHE A 228 5.98 -23.20 -3.84
C PHE A 228 6.68 -22.09 -4.64
N ASP A 229 7.98 -21.88 -4.45
CA ASP A 229 8.78 -20.91 -5.20
C ASP A 229 8.08 -19.54 -5.29
N ILE A 230 7.75 -18.98 -4.12
CA ILE A 230 7.10 -17.65 -4.04
C ILE A 230 8.11 -16.56 -4.42
N ALA A 231 7.64 -15.51 -5.08
CA ALA A 231 8.49 -14.43 -5.56
C ALA A 231 8.89 -13.47 -4.43
N TRP A 232 8.00 -13.22 -3.46
CA TRP A 232 8.31 -12.46 -2.25
C TRP A 232 7.36 -12.78 -1.09
N MET A 233 7.85 -12.56 0.12
CA MET A 233 7.08 -12.55 1.37
C MET A 233 7.06 -11.12 1.91
N GLU A 234 5.90 -10.48 1.87
CA GLU A 234 5.68 -9.09 2.25
C GLU A 234 5.32 -8.97 3.73
N GLU A 235 5.98 -8.03 4.42
CA GLU A 235 5.78 -7.72 5.84
C GLU A 235 5.69 -8.97 6.74
N PRO A 236 6.70 -9.86 6.74
CA PRO A 236 6.65 -11.12 7.51
C PRO A 236 6.49 -10.89 9.01
N ILE A 237 7.10 -9.82 9.53
CA ILE A 237 7.07 -9.40 10.94
C ILE A 237 6.83 -7.89 11.01
N LEU A 238 6.63 -7.35 12.22
CA LEU A 238 6.52 -5.90 12.45
C LEU A 238 7.75 -5.12 11.95
N TYR A 239 7.50 -3.96 11.36
CA TYR A 239 8.51 -3.13 10.71
C TYR A 239 9.42 -2.35 11.67
N ASP A 240 9.08 -2.33 12.96
CA ASP A 240 9.73 -1.49 13.99
C ASP A 240 11.06 -2.07 14.49
N ASN A 241 11.31 -3.36 14.29
CA ASN A 241 12.57 -4.03 14.63
C ASN A 241 13.33 -4.41 13.36
N VAL A 242 14.19 -3.51 12.90
CA VAL A 242 14.99 -3.67 11.68
C VAL A 242 16.00 -4.82 11.82
N GLU A 243 16.56 -5.01 13.01
CA GLU A 243 17.51 -6.09 13.28
C GLU A 243 16.85 -7.46 13.17
N ALA A 244 15.65 -7.62 13.73
CA ALA A 244 14.89 -8.87 13.61
C ALA A 244 14.49 -9.15 12.15
N MET A 245 14.16 -8.11 11.37
CA MET A 245 13.86 -8.24 9.95
C MET A 245 15.11 -8.70 9.16
N ALA A 246 16.28 -8.14 9.48
CA ALA A 246 17.55 -8.53 8.88
C ALA A 246 17.95 -9.96 9.27
N GLU A 247 17.74 -10.35 10.52
CA GLU A 247 17.97 -11.72 10.99
C GLU A 247 17.06 -12.71 10.27
N PHE A 248 15.77 -12.40 10.12
CA PHE A 248 14.83 -13.22 9.34
C PHE A 248 15.27 -13.36 7.88
N ALA A 249 15.66 -12.27 7.23
CA ALA A 249 16.07 -12.28 5.82
C ALA A 249 17.40 -13.04 5.58
N GLY A 250 18.21 -13.24 6.62
CA GLY A 250 19.45 -13.99 6.54
C GLY A 250 19.33 -15.50 6.81
N GLN A 251 18.14 -15.99 7.18
CA GLN A 251 17.84 -17.41 7.42
C GLN A 251 17.43 -18.13 6.13
#